data_AF-A0A8J3V485-F1
#
_entry.id   AF-A0A8J3V485-F1
#
_cell.length_a   1.000
_cell.length_b   1.000
_cell.length_c   1.000
_cell.angle_alpha   90.00
_cell.angle_beta   90.00
_cell.angle_gamma   90.00
#
_symmetry.space_group_name_H-M   'P 1'
#
loop_
_entity.id
_entity.type
_entity.pdbx_description
1 polymer ?
#
loop_
_entity_poly.entity_id
_entity_poly.type
_entity_poly.pdbx_seq_one_letter_code
_entity_poly.pdbx_strand_id
1 'polypeptide(L)'
;MDTTRTFSAAGRQTFGRVPAGLRVAGGLLTLLQIFVGAALILGPAIADDAPGQRAGSIAGGKKEGTGGDVEITYLITGDRRTADVSYQTPHGQESKDGAALPFRVTFRFDREDHTHVQVENLSRNGAGNVMCTVLADGVVVRQSSEFGKHAIAICEGFAGLYKPLPGATVPPTTAPSGILPGEARLTKVVAVERYPGTGSPVARRVTDPDAHLSYAELGGAWNNSRRTDPQLDGFSRQQSFDTEPKWEALIASGVVDGDLMDQATGRDRLRVLTSAVQDSRQIYNFDESVRGRDVASQPIKVSGRSGWVIVREMHFDKPGVQAKMDLSAVIVVDTGRVRPSYLWVDLPESHKKLWPDINTMISSLRVA
;
A
#
# COMPACT_ATOMS: atom_id res chain seq x y z
N MET A 1 52.52 4.87 -29.66
CA MET A 1 51.58 3.78 -29.35
C MET A 1 50.20 4.27 -29.76
N ASP A 2 49.78 3.80 -30.93
CA ASP A 2 48.55 4.18 -31.63
C ASP A 2 47.37 3.36 -31.11
N THR A 3 46.25 4.00 -30.79
CA THR A 3 44.96 3.31 -30.60
C THR A 3 43.80 4.20 -31.04
N THR A 4 43.54 4.20 -32.34
CA THR A 4 42.30 4.69 -32.93
C THR A 4 41.26 3.55 -32.91
N ARG A 5 40.20 3.70 -32.10
CA ARG A 5 39.04 2.80 -32.15
C ARG A 5 38.02 3.32 -33.17
N THR A 6 37.89 2.60 -34.27
CA THR A 6 36.83 2.78 -35.27
C THR A 6 35.51 2.19 -34.76
N PHE A 7 34.46 3.00 -34.71
CA PHE A 7 33.10 2.55 -34.45
C PHE A 7 32.53 1.77 -35.65
N SER A 8 31.77 0.71 -35.37
CA SER A 8 31.16 -0.15 -36.39
C SER A 8 30.04 0.57 -37.17
N ALA A 9 29.82 0.14 -38.42
CA ALA A 9 28.89 0.77 -39.36
C ALA A 9 27.40 0.71 -38.91
N ALA A 10 27.04 -0.13 -37.94
CA ALA A 10 25.68 -0.24 -37.42
C ALA A 10 25.30 0.87 -36.40
N GLY A 11 26.28 1.57 -35.81
CA GLY A 11 26.04 2.63 -34.83
C GLY A 11 25.70 4.01 -35.42
N ARG A 12 25.83 4.18 -36.74
CA ARG A 12 25.60 5.49 -37.40
C ARG A 12 24.14 5.76 -37.80
N GLN A 13 23.26 4.77 -37.78
CA GLN A 13 21.86 4.94 -38.22
C GLN A 13 20.88 5.34 -37.10
N THR A 14 21.25 5.21 -35.82
CA THR A 14 20.32 5.51 -34.71
C THR A 14 20.24 7.00 -34.34
N PHE A 15 21.23 7.81 -34.69
CA PHE A 15 21.25 9.24 -34.34
C PHE A 15 20.57 10.16 -35.37
N GLY A 16 20.16 9.63 -36.52
CA GLY A 16 19.53 10.41 -37.59
C GLY A 16 18.06 10.79 -37.35
N ARG A 17 17.38 10.17 -36.38
CA ARG A 17 15.92 10.36 -36.15
C ARG A 17 15.56 11.30 -34.99
N VAL A 18 16.55 11.90 -34.34
CA VAL A 18 16.29 12.86 -33.25
C VAL A 18 15.96 14.22 -33.85
N PRO A 19 14.76 14.80 -33.59
CA PRO A 19 14.39 16.14 -34.05
C PRO A 19 15.43 17.18 -33.61
N ALA A 20 15.73 18.15 -34.47
CA ALA A 20 16.80 19.14 -34.23
C ALA A 20 16.66 19.87 -32.87
N GLY A 21 15.44 20.09 -32.39
CA GLY A 21 15.19 20.72 -31.08
C GLY A 21 15.70 19.91 -29.87
N LEU A 22 15.70 18.58 -29.95
CA LEU A 22 16.17 17.71 -28.86
C LEU A 22 17.70 17.68 -28.75
N ARG A 23 18.42 17.96 -29.84
CA ARG A 23 19.90 18.05 -29.82
C ARG A 23 20.38 19.32 -29.12
N VAL A 24 19.64 20.42 -29.26
CA VAL A 24 19.93 21.69 -28.57
C VAL A 24 19.62 21.59 -27.09
N ALA A 25 18.50 20.96 -26.71
CA ALA A 25 18.15 20.72 -25.30
C ALA A 25 19.14 19.78 -24.60
N GLY A 26 19.57 18.70 -25.29
CA GLY A 26 20.58 17.78 -24.76
C GLY A 26 21.94 18.44 -24.52
N GLY A 27 22.38 19.34 -25.40
CA GLY A 27 23.63 20.10 -25.23
C GLY A 27 23.57 21.16 -24.13
N LEU A 28 22.41 21.80 -23.92
CA LEU A 28 22.22 22.75 -22.82
C LEU A 28 22.24 22.06 -21.45
N LEU A 29 21.70 20.84 -21.34
CA LEU A 29 21.68 20.09 -20.09
C LEU A 29 23.07 19.62 -19.64
N THR A 30 23.96 19.25 -20.56
CA THR A 30 25.36 18.91 -20.23
C THR A 30 26.18 20.14 -19.84
N LEU A 31 25.94 21.31 -20.44
CA LEU A 31 26.61 22.55 -20.06
C LEU A 31 26.15 23.06 -18.68
N LEU A 32 24.88 22.86 -18.31
CA LEU A 32 24.36 23.20 -16.97
C LEU A 32 25.00 22.33 -15.88
N GLN A 33 25.23 21.04 -16.14
CA GLN A 33 25.89 20.14 -15.17
C GLN A 33 27.38 20.48 -14.95
N ILE A 34 28.08 20.99 -15.96
CA ILE A 34 29.47 21.45 -15.81
C ILE A 34 29.53 22.76 -14.99
N PHE A 35 28.53 23.64 -15.11
CA PHE A 35 28.48 24.89 -14.34
C PHE A 35 28.13 24.68 -12.86
N VAL A 36 27.26 23.73 -12.52
CA VAL A 36 26.94 23.41 -11.11
C VAL A 36 28.10 22.69 -10.41
N GLY A 37 28.89 21.89 -11.15
CA GLY A 37 30.09 21.23 -10.60
C GLY A 37 31.27 22.19 -10.34
N ALA A 38 31.41 23.27 -11.12
CA ALA A 38 32.50 24.23 -10.96
C ALA A 38 32.25 25.27 -9.84
N ALA A 39 30.99 25.50 -9.44
CA ALA A 39 30.64 26.46 -8.39
C ALA A 39 30.92 25.97 -6.95
N LEU A 40 31.27 24.68 -6.76
CA LEU A 40 31.59 24.10 -5.45
C LEU A 40 33.10 24.03 -5.14
N ILE A 41 33.97 24.48 -6.05
CA ILE A 41 35.44 24.33 -5.91
C ILE A 41 36.16 25.68 -5.69
N LEU A 42 35.48 26.83 -5.80
CA LEU A 42 36.08 28.15 -5.60
C LEU A 42 35.23 29.04 -4.68
N GLY A 43 35.30 28.77 -3.38
CA GLY A 43 34.99 29.76 -2.34
C GLY A 43 36.23 30.61 -2.04
N PRO A 44 36.08 31.90 -1.71
CA PRO A 44 37.20 32.81 -1.52
C PRO A 44 38.00 32.45 -0.26
N ALA A 45 39.32 32.37 -0.41
CA ALA A 45 40.27 32.38 0.69
C ALA A 45 40.20 33.74 1.39
N ILE A 46 39.77 33.76 2.65
CA ILE A 46 39.92 34.91 3.55
C ILE A 46 40.88 34.45 4.65
N ALA A 47 42.01 35.15 4.72
CA ALA A 47 43.11 34.92 5.62
C ALA A 47 42.79 35.38 7.05
N ASP A 48 43.40 34.65 7.98
CA ASP A 48 43.78 34.92 9.37
C ASP A 48 43.35 36.25 10.01
N ASP A 49 42.65 36.13 11.15
CA ASP A 49 43.09 36.79 12.38
C ASP A 49 42.58 36.02 13.61
N ALA A 50 43.53 35.50 14.39
CA ALA A 50 43.29 34.98 15.74
C ALA A 50 43.11 36.15 16.72
N PRO A 51 42.28 35.98 17.76
CA PRO A 51 42.91 35.90 19.06
C PRO A 51 42.33 34.77 19.92
N GLY A 52 43.22 34.17 20.69
CA GLY A 52 42.95 32.99 21.50
C GLY A 52 41.77 33.15 22.45
N GLN A 53 40.93 32.12 22.46
CA GLN A 53 40.15 31.77 23.64
C GLN A 53 40.39 30.31 23.98
N ARG A 54 40.73 30.15 25.27
CA ARG A 54 41.11 28.94 25.97
C ARG A 54 40.21 27.76 25.61
N ALA A 55 40.86 26.65 25.26
CA ALA A 55 40.27 25.33 25.31
C ALA A 55 39.81 25.02 26.75
N GLY A 56 38.57 25.36 27.05
CA GLY A 56 37.82 24.78 28.16
C GLY A 56 37.33 23.42 27.70
N SER A 57 38.16 22.40 27.90
CA SER A 57 37.74 21.00 27.91
C SER A 57 36.63 20.84 28.95
N ILE A 58 35.37 20.89 28.54
CA ILE A 58 34.26 20.43 29.37
C ILE A 58 34.36 18.92 29.37
N ALA A 59 35.09 18.44 30.37
CA ALA A 59 35.11 17.05 30.78
C ALA A 59 33.67 16.56 30.91
N GLY A 60 33.41 15.38 30.35
CA GLY A 60 32.16 14.65 30.50
C GLY A 60 31.78 14.59 31.97
N GLY A 61 30.79 15.40 32.32
CA GLY A 61 30.04 15.23 33.55
C GLY A 61 29.31 13.91 33.42
N LYS A 62 29.86 12.88 34.05
CA LYS A 62 29.15 11.65 34.37
C LYS A 62 27.94 12.09 35.19
N LYS A 63 26.76 12.16 34.57
CA LYS A 63 25.48 12.34 35.27
C LYS A 63 25.42 11.21 36.29
N GLU A 64 25.68 11.52 37.56
CA GLU A 64 25.45 10.60 38.66
C GLU A 64 23.94 10.34 38.69
N GLY A 65 23.57 9.17 38.17
CA GLY A 65 22.21 8.75 37.95
C GLY A 65 21.45 8.55 39.25
N THR A 66 20.61 9.53 39.58
CA THR A 66 19.39 9.32 40.37
C THR A 66 18.15 9.17 39.48
N GLY A 67 18.32 9.00 38.17
CA GLY A 67 17.22 8.94 37.20
C GLY A 67 17.00 7.52 36.72
N GLY A 68 16.01 6.81 37.27
CA GLY A 68 15.57 5.53 36.70
C GLY A 68 15.00 5.70 35.30
N ASP A 69 15.22 4.73 34.43
CA ASP A 69 14.69 4.65 33.07
C ASP A 69 13.18 4.88 33.04
N VAL A 70 12.70 5.54 31.99
CA VAL A 70 11.27 5.75 31.75
C VAL A 70 10.86 5.01 30.48
N GLU A 71 9.75 4.27 30.56
CA GLU A 71 9.21 3.58 29.39
C GLU A 71 8.43 4.58 28.52
N ILE A 72 8.91 4.84 27.32
CA ILE A 72 8.24 5.69 26.34
C ILE A 72 7.62 4.82 25.26
N THR A 73 6.31 4.94 25.07
CA THR A 73 5.59 4.33 23.96
C THR A 73 5.11 5.40 23.00
N TYR A 74 5.47 5.25 21.72
CA TYR A 74 4.83 5.99 20.63
C TYR A 74 3.68 5.18 20.09
N LEU A 75 2.51 5.80 20.04
CA LEU A 75 1.30 5.26 19.45
C LEU A 75 0.80 6.23 18.38
N ILE A 76 0.76 5.75 17.15
CA ILE A 76 0.34 6.51 15.97
C ILE A 76 -0.95 5.88 15.46
N THR A 77 -1.95 6.70 15.23
CA THR A 77 -3.26 6.28 14.73
C THR A 77 -3.74 7.22 13.65
N GLY A 78 -4.75 6.81 12.89
CA GLY A 78 -5.35 7.64 11.85
C GLY A 78 -6.58 6.98 11.24
N ASP A 79 -7.25 7.69 10.35
CA ASP A 79 -8.36 7.15 9.53
C ASP A 79 -7.88 6.55 8.20
N ARG A 80 -6.56 6.55 7.99
CA ARG A 80 -5.82 5.97 6.85
C ARG A 80 -5.12 4.68 7.25
N ARG A 81 -4.85 3.83 6.25
CA ARG A 81 -4.24 2.52 6.50
C ARG A 81 -2.76 2.62 6.76
N THR A 82 -2.11 3.59 6.13
CA THR A 82 -0.67 3.78 6.19
C THR A 82 -0.30 5.23 6.45
N ALA A 83 0.86 5.47 7.03
CA ALA A 83 1.47 6.80 7.15
C ALA A 83 2.99 6.66 7.22
N ASP A 84 3.71 7.72 6.87
CA ASP A 84 5.15 7.76 7.12
C ASP A 84 5.37 8.16 8.58
N VAL A 85 6.18 7.39 9.29
CA VAL A 85 6.45 7.61 10.72
C VAL A 85 7.94 7.76 10.94
N SER A 86 8.34 8.85 11.59
CA SER A 86 9.70 9.10 12.04
C SER A 86 9.71 9.24 13.56
N TYR A 87 10.59 8.56 14.26
CA TYR A 87 10.63 8.57 15.72
C TYR A 87 12.06 8.47 16.27
N GLN A 88 12.28 9.03 17.45
CA GLN A 88 13.53 8.96 18.19
C GLN A 88 13.59 7.63 18.97
N THR A 89 14.74 6.98 19.00
CA THR A 89 15.05 5.86 19.89
C THR A 89 16.21 6.27 20.82
N PRO A 90 16.53 5.47 21.85
CA PRO A 90 17.73 5.69 22.67
C PRO A 90 19.04 5.64 21.86
N HIS A 91 19.01 5.07 20.64
CA HIS A 91 20.19 4.89 19.80
C HIS A 91 20.25 5.83 18.59
N GLY A 92 19.23 6.66 18.37
CA GLY A 92 19.16 7.57 17.23
C GLY A 92 17.76 7.69 16.67
N GLN A 93 17.61 8.37 15.54
CA GLN A 93 16.32 8.52 14.86
C GLN A 93 16.09 7.37 13.87
N GLU A 94 14.87 6.86 13.81
CA GLU A 94 14.43 5.84 12.87
C GLU A 94 13.21 6.34 12.07
N SER A 95 13.02 5.80 10.87
CA SER A 95 11.85 6.08 10.02
C SER A 95 11.26 4.80 9.44
N LYS A 96 9.96 4.82 9.20
CA LYS A 96 9.22 3.75 8.53
C LYS A 96 8.25 4.35 7.52
N ASP A 97 8.56 4.13 6.26
CA ASP A 97 7.74 4.56 5.14
C ASP A 97 6.52 3.63 5.01
N GLY A 98 5.32 4.19 4.86
CA GLY A 98 4.08 3.43 4.71
C GLY A 98 3.77 2.51 5.89
N ALA A 99 4.09 2.91 7.12
CA ALA A 99 3.78 2.15 8.32
C ALA A 99 2.27 1.91 8.45
N ALA A 100 1.86 0.65 8.62
CA ALA A 100 0.46 0.29 8.86
C ALA A 100 -0.04 0.91 10.19
N LEU A 101 -1.25 1.47 10.16
CA LEU A 101 -1.89 2.07 11.34
C LEU A 101 -2.94 1.12 11.95
N PRO A 102 -3.05 1.07 13.30
CA PRO A 102 -2.23 1.82 14.26
C PRO A 102 -0.80 1.28 14.37
N PHE A 103 0.18 2.18 14.46
CA PHE A 103 1.59 1.86 14.63
C PHE A 103 2.00 2.09 16.09
N ARG A 104 2.71 1.13 16.69
CA ARG A 104 3.13 1.18 18.10
C ARG A 104 4.55 0.66 18.28
N VAL A 105 5.38 1.43 18.98
CA VAL A 105 6.73 1.03 19.40
C VAL A 105 7.01 1.55 20.81
N THR A 106 7.82 0.82 21.57
CA THR A 106 8.13 1.11 22.97
C THR A 106 9.62 0.98 23.22
N PHE A 107 10.20 1.95 23.91
CA PHE A 107 11.61 2.00 24.28
C PHE A 107 11.79 2.45 25.73
N ARG A 108 12.97 2.20 26.30
CA ARG A 108 13.38 2.76 27.59
C ARG A 108 14.37 3.87 27.35
N PHE A 109 14.07 5.06 27.87
CA PHE A 109 14.90 6.25 27.77
C PHE A 109 15.45 6.61 29.15
N ASP A 110 16.63 7.23 29.18
CA ASP A 110 17.09 7.90 30.38
C ASP A 110 16.18 9.10 30.65
N ARG A 111 16.02 9.48 31.92
CA ARG A 111 15.28 10.71 32.23
C ARG A 111 15.97 11.90 31.58
N GLU A 112 15.14 12.82 31.10
CA GLU A 112 15.54 14.01 30.37
C GLU A 112 16.06 13.75 28.95
N ASP A 113 16.05 12.51 28.45
CA ASP A 113 16.32 12.25 27.04
C ASP A 113 15.24 12.89 26.17
N HIS A 114 15.66 13.43 25.02
CA HIS A 114 14.73 13.98 24.06
C HIS A 114 13.93 12.87 23.39
N THR A 115 12.60 13.03 23.36
CA THR A 115 11.65 12.14 22.68
C THR A 115 11.03 12.90 21.53
N HIS A 116 10.94 12.30 20.35
CA HIS A 116 10.30 12.92 19.20
C HIS A 116 9.60 11.83 18.38
N VAL A 117 8.37 12.10 17.95
CA VAL A 117 7.68 11.30 16.95
C VAL A 117 6.89 12.23 16.03
N GLN A 118 7.00 11.96 14.73
CA GLN A 118 6.28 12.62 13.67
C GLN A 118 5.55 11.57 12.84
N VAL A 119 4.30 11.84 12.51
CA VAL A 119 3.53 11.07 11.52
C VAL A 119 3.10 11.99 10.41
N GLU A 120 3.28 11.56 9.17
CA GLU A 120 2.85 12.25 7.96
C GLU A 120 1.85 11.40 7.17
N ASN A 121 0.70 11.99 6.84
CA ASN A 121 -0.23 11.38 5.92
C ASN A 121 0.32 11.43 4.50
N LEU A 122 0.27 10.30 3.81
CA LEU A 122 0.76 10.18 2.45
C LEU A 122 -0.23 10.80 1.47
N SER A 123 0.27 11.52 0.47
CA SER A 123 -0.56 12.14 -0.56
C SER A 123 -1.46 11.14 -1.30
N ARG A 124 -0.98 9.89 -1.49
CA ARG A 124 -1.73 8.78 -2.10
C ARG A 124 -2.93 8.33 -1.26
N ASN A 125 -2.98 8.66 0.02
CA ASN A 125 -4.06 8.28 0.92
C ASN A 125 -5.30 9.20 0.78
N GLY A 126 -5.15 10.35 0.11
CA GLY A 126 -6.13 11.41 0.15
C GLY A 126 -6.15 12.16 1.49
N ALA A 127 -7.14 13.03 1.71
CA ALA A 127 -7.21 13.84 2.93
C ALA A 127 -7.67 13.00 4.11
N GLY A 128 -6.86 12.85 5.16
CA GLY A 128 -7.19 12.04 6.34
C GLY A 128 -6.68 12.67 7.63
N ASN A 129 -7.11 12.10 8.74
CA ASN A 129 -6.61 12.43 10.07
C ASN A 129 -5.46 11.50 10.47
N VAL A 130 -4.37 12.09 10.96
CA VAL A 130 -3.28 11.36 11.63
C VAL A 130 -3.08 11.92 13.02
N MET A 131 -2.75 11.05 13.98
CA MET A 131 -2.54 11.41 15.37
C MET A 131 -1.33 10.68 15.94
N CYS A 132 -0.43 11.44 16.57
CA CYS A 132 0.62 10.90 17.42
C CYS A 132 0.18 10.96 18.90
N THR A 133 0.57 9.95 19.67
CA THR A 133 0.38 9.89 21.13
C THR A 133 1.66 9.35 21.76
N VAL A 134 2.19 10.06 22.76
CA VAL A 134 3.34 9.61 23.55
C VAL A 134 2.84 9.23 24.93
N LEU A 135 3.14 8.01 25.34
CA LEU A 135 2.88 7.52 26.69
C LEU A 135 4.21 7.40 27.44
N ALA A 136 4.26 7.90 28.67
CA ALA A 136 5.34 7.65 29.62
C ALA A 136 4.80 6.77 30.74
N ASP A 137 5.42 5.60 30.94
CA ASP A 137 4.99 4.57 31.90
C ASP A 137 3.49 4.24 31.78
N GLY A 138 3.01 4.16 30.54
CA GLY A 138 1.61 3.87 30.20
C GLY A 138 0.63 5.05 30.33
N VAL A 139 1.08 6.24 30.71
CA VAL A 139 0.24 7.44 30.86
C VAL A 139 0.45 8.39 29.68
N VAL A 140 -0.63 8.90 29.07
CA VAL A 140 -0.53 9.87 27.97
C VAL A 140 0.07 11.18 28.46
N VAL A 141 1.20 11.57 27.88
CA VAL A 141 1.93 12.81 28.21
C VAL A 141 1.92 13.83 27.08
N ARG A 142 1.76 13.36 25.84
CA ARG A 142 1.60 14.20 24.64
C ARG A 142 0.64 13.52 23.67
N GLN A 143 -0.15 14.34 22.98
CA GLN A 143 -1.05 13.91 21.92
C GLN A 143 -1.26 15.09 20.97
N SER A 144 -1.19 14.82 19.66
CA SER A 144 -1.41 15.83 18.62
C SER A 144 -2.06 15.15 17.41
N SER A 145 -2.98 15.85 16.75
CA SER A 145 -3.75 15.34 15.61
C SER A 145 -3.88 16.41 14.55
N GLU A 146 -3.77 16.01 13.28
CA GLU A 146 -3.90 16.90 12.13
C GLU A 146 -4.71 16.24 11.01
N PHE A 147 -5.44 17.05 10.24
CA PHE A 147 -6.27 16.59 9.12
C PHE A 147 -5.87 17.24 7.79
N GLY A 148 -5.76 16.43 6.74
CA GLY A 148 -5.42 16.92 5.41
C GLY A 148 -4.71 15.88 4.54
N LYS A 149 -4.43 16.25 3.28
CA LYS A 149 -3.71 15.39 2.32
C LYS A 149 -2.23 15.20 2.65
N HIS A 150 -1.67 16.15 3.39
CA HIS A 150 -0.29 16.20 3.86
C HIS A 150 -0.29 16.53 5.37
N ALA A 151 -1.25 15.98 6.10
CA ALA A 151 -1.34 16.22 7.54
C ALA A 151 -0.09 15.69 8.23
N ILE A 152 0.52 16.53 9.08
CA ILE A 152 1.73 16.17 9.84
C ILE A 152 1.43 16.41 11.31
N ALA A 153 1.35 15.34 12.11
CA ALA A 153 1.22 15.47 13.56
C ALA A 153 2.57 15.16 14.23
N ILE A 154 3.03 16.09 15.07
CA ILE A 154 4.31 16.00 15.78
C ILE A 154 4.04 15.97 17.29
N CYS A 155 4.72 15.05 17.98
CA CYS A 155 4.76 14.95 19.42
C CYS A 155 6.22 14.91 19.86
N GLU A 156 6.68 15.97 20.53
CA GLU A 156 8.07 16.10 20.97
C GLU A 156 8.19 16.36 22.48
N GLY A 157 9.40 16.18 22.98
CA GLY A 157 9.71 16.31 24.40
C GLY A 157 10.85 15.69 25.18
N PHE A 158 10.65 15.49 26.48
CA PHE A 158 11.67 14.91 27.35
C PHE A 158 11.11 13.78 28.22
N ALA A 159 11.79 12.63 28.20
CA ALA A 159 11.41 11.45 28.99
C ALA A 159 11.45 11.73 30.50
N GLY A 160 10.42 11.28 31.22
CA GLY A 160 10.37 11.43 32.69
C GLY A 160 10.18 12.84 33.24
N LEU A 161 10.08 13.87 32.39
CA LEU A 161 9.79 15.25 32.78
C LEU A 161 8.32 15.64 32.55
N TYR A 162 7.58 14.83 31.80
CA TYR A 162 6.22 15.15 31.47
C TYR A 162 5.21 14.78 32.54
N LYS A 163 4.31 15.73 32.80
CA LYS A 163 3.10 15.47 33.57
C LYS A 163 2.06 14.80 32.67
N PRO A 164 1.20 13.94 33.24
CA PRO A 164 0.03 13.41 32.53
C PRO A 164 -0.76 14.53 31.87
N LEU A 165 -1.17 14.33 30.61
CA LEU A 165 -1.99 15.28 29.87
C LEU A 165 -3.45 15.16 30.36
N PRO A 166 -4.02 16.17 31.06
CA PRO A 166 -5.34 16.04 31.67
C PRO A 166 -6.43 15.77 30.63
N GLY A 167 -7.27 14.77 30.87
CA GLY A 167 -8.37 14.39 29.98
C GLY A 167 -7.96 13.62 28.71
N ALA A 168 -6.67 13.45 28.45
CA ALA A 168 -6.20 12.64 27.33
C ALA A 168 -6.42 11.15 27.62
N THR A 169 -6.90 10.43 26.61
CA THR A 169 -7.09 8.97 26.67
C THR A 169 -6.19 8.30 25.66
N VAL A 170 -5.77 7.07 25.96
CA VAL A 170 -5.03 6.25 24.99
C VAL A 170 -5.98 5.95 23.84
N PRO A 171 -5.66 6.36 22.60
CA PRO A 171 -6.48 6.02 21.44
C PRO A 171 -6.67 4.50 21.32
N PRO A 172 -7.85 4.04 20.87
CA PRO A 172 -8.08 2.62 20.69
C PRO A 172 -7.06 2.04 19.69
N THR A 173 -6.20 1.15 20.17
CA THR A 173 -5.20 0.43 19.34
C THR A 173 -5.81 -0.80 18.66
N THR A 174 -7.02 -1.17 19.05
CA THR A 174 -7.80 -2.24 18.45
C THR A 174 -8.74 -1.62 17.43
N ALA A 175 -8.23 -1.25 16.24
CA ALA A 175 -9.04 -1.53 15.06
C ALA A 175 -9.07 -3.05 14.98
N PRO A 176 -10.18 -3.73 15.33
CA PRO A 176 -10.22 -5.17 15.25
C PRO A 176 -9.93 -5.50 13.78
N SER A 177 -8.82 -6.18 13.50
CA SER A 177 -8.38 -6.60 12.16
C SER A 177 -7.99 -5.51 11.13
N GLY A 178 -7.61 -4.28 11.53
CA GLY A 178 -7.17 -3.27 10.55
C GLY A 178 -8.30 -2.79 9.61
N ILE A 179 -9.55 -2.93 10.07
CA ILE A 179 -10.76 -2.47 9.39
C ILE A 179 -10.94 -0.97 9.68
N LEU A 180 -11.07 -0.16 8.63
CA LEU A 180 -11.29 1.29 8.77
C LEU A 180 -12.76 1.61 9.11
N PRO A 181 -13.07 2.77 9.71
CA PRO A 181 -14.44 3.22 9.86
C PRO A 181 -15.20 3.23 8.52
N GLY A 182 -16.41 2.67 8.51
CA GLY A 182 -17.22 2.49 7.29
C GLY A 182 -16.97 1.18 6.54
N GLU A 183 -15.98 0.39 6.96
CA GLU A 183 -15.76 -0.94 6.42
C GLU A 183 -16.44 -2.03 7.25
N ALA A 184 -16.78 -3.13 6.58
CA ALA A 184 -17.27 -4.34 7.25
C ALA A 184 -16.63 -5.58 6.65
N ARG A 185 -16.27 -6.53 7.51
CA ARG A 185 -15.78 -7.86 7.14
C ARG A 185 -16.73 -8.91 7.68
N LEU A 186 -17.11 -9.87 6.84
CA LEU A 186 -18.01 -10.94 7.26
C LEU A 186 -17.23 -12.05 7.96
N THR A 187 -17.55 -12.25 9.24
CA THR A 187 -16.96 -13.35 10.04
C THR A 187 -17.76 -14.64 9.96
N LYS A 188 -19.00 -14.58 9.46
CA LYS A 188 -19.93 -15.70 9.32
C LYS A 188 -20.17 -16.01 7.86
N VAL A 189 -20.69 -17.20 7.60
CA VAL A 189 -21.10 -17.62 6.27
C VAL A 189 -22.33 -16.82 5.84
N VAL A 190 -22.23 -16.13 4.71
CA VAL A 190 -23.31 -15.46 4.00
C VAL A 190 -23.23 -15.88 2.54
N ALA A 191 -24.33 -16.39 2.01
CA ALA A 191 -24.35 -16.92 0.65
C ALA A 191 -24.16 -15.79 -0.38
N VAL A 192 -23.48 -16.09 -1.48
CA VAL A 192 -23.39 -15.24 -2.65
C VAL A 192 -24.79 -15.12 -3.25
N GLU A 193 -25.20 -13.89 -3.49
CA GLU A 193 -26.48 -13.60 -4.11
C GLU A 193 -26.53 -14.19 -5.53
N ARG A 194 -27.72 -14.64 -5.94
CA ARG A 194 -27.99 -14.94 -7.33
C ARG A 194 -28.43 -13.65 -8.02
N TYR A 195 -27.48 -12.94 -8.61
CA TYR A 195 -27.76 -11.66 -9.23
C TYR A 195 -28.75 -11.84 -10.40
N PRO A 196 -29.76 -10.96 -10.51
CA PRO A 196 -30.80 -11.09 -11.52
C PRO A 196 -30.29 -10.72 -12.92
N GLY A 197 -30.80 -11.42 -13.93
CA GLY A 197 -30.48 -11.20 -15.34
C GLY A 197 -29.78 -12.40 -15.98
N THR A 198 -29.43 -12.24 -17.26
CA THR A 198 -28.80 -13.31 -18.06
C THR A 198 -27.26 -13.29 -17.95
N GLY A 199 -26.67 -12.12 -17.67
CA GLY A 199 -25.24 -11.90 -17.80
C GLY A 199 -24.77 -11.90 -19.26
N SER A 200 -23.46 -11.93 -19.44
CA SER A 200 -22.77 -12.01 -20.72
C SER A 200 -22.84 -13.42 -21.30
N PRO A 201 -22.89 -13.57 -22.64
CA PRO A 201 -22.77 -14.89 -23.25
C PRO A 201 -21.39 -15.48 -22.98
N VAL A 202 -21.30 -16.80 -22.83
CA VAL A 202 -20.02 -17.49 -22.76
C VAL A 202 -19.47 -17.68 -24.17
N ALA A 203 -18.34 -17.04 -24.47
CA ALA A 203 -17.70 -17.13 -25.78
C ALA A 203 -16.95 -18.46 -25.95
N ARG A 204 -16.16 -18.83 -24.92
CA ARG A 204 -15.43 -20.11 -24.85
C ARG A 204 -14.98 -20.38 -23.42
N ARG A 205 -14.10 -21.35 -23.25
CA ARG A 205 -13.38 -21.61 -22.01
C ARG A 205 -11.95 -21.06 -22.11
N VAL A 206 -11.44 -20.58 -21.00
CA VAL A 206 -10.05 -20.17 -20.86
C VAL A 206 -9.35 -21.07 -19.83
N THR A 207 -8.06 -21.30 -20.04
CA THR A 207 -7.18 -22.00 -19.12
C THR A 207 -6.02 -21.07 -18.79
N ASP A 208 -5.84 -20.81 -17.51
CA ASP A 208 -4.65 -20.16 -16.96
C ASP A 208 -3.72 -21.25 -16.40
N PRO A 209 -2.63 -21.60 -17.12
CA PRO A 209 -1.71 -22.64 -16.68
C PRO A 209 -0.89 -22.22 -15.45
N ASP A 210 -0.69 -20.92 -15.25
CA ASP A 210 0.12 -20.40 -14.14
C ASP A 210 -0.70 -20.41 -12.84
N ALA A 211 -1.98 -20.06 -12.94
CA ALA A 211 -2.93 -20.19 -11.84
C ALA A 211 -3.49 -21.62 -11.67
N HIS A 212 -3.28 -22.55 -12.61
CA HIS A 212 -3.93 -23.87 -12.60
C HIS A 212 -5.46 -23.79 -12.50
N LEU A 213 -6.06 -22.81 -13.19
CA LEU A 213 -7.49 -22.58 -13.21
C LEU A 213 -8.03 -22.61 -14.63
N SER A 214 -9.28 -23.05 -14.78
CA SER A 214 -10.05 -22.91 -16.02
C SER A 214 -11.44 -22.40 -15.74
N TYR A 215 -11.93 -21.45 -16.53
CA TYR A 215 -13.20 -20.77 -16.32
C TYR A 215 -13.79 -20.28 -17.65
N ALA A 216 -15.03 -19.78 -17.62
CA ALA A 216 -15.67 -19.20 -18.81
C ALA A 216 -14.92 -17.94 -19.27
N GLU A 217 -14.69 -17.84 -20.57
CA GLU A 217 -14.40 -16.56 -21.20
C GLU A 217 -15.72 -15.95 -21.65
N LEU A 218 -16.01 -14.75 -21.17
CA LEU A 218 -17.25 -14.04 -21.48
C LEU A 218 -17.10 -13.28 -22.80
N GLY A 219 -18.20 -13.16 -23.54
CA GLY A 219 -18.32 -12.36 -24.75
C GLY A 219 -19.12 -11.08 -24.52
N GLY A 220 -19.69 -10.51 -25.58
CA GLY A 220 -20.42 -9.25 -25.48
C GLY A 220 -19.46 -8.06 -25.41
N ALA A 221 -19.51 -7.29 -24.32
CA ALA A 221 -18.63 -6.14 -24.12
C ALA A 221 -17.20 -6.52 -23.72
N TRP A 222 -17.02 -7.73 -23.17
CA TRP A 222 -15.73 -8.22 -22.71
C TRP A 222 -14.74 -8.42 -23.87
N ASN A 223 -13.54 -7.87 -23.74
CA ASN A 223 -12.45 -8.18 -24.66
C ASN A 223 -11.97 -9.61 -24.47
N ASN A 224 -11.31 -10.20 -25.47
CA ASN A 224 -10.71 -11.53 -25.35
C ASN A 224 -9.73 -11.61 -24.18
N SER A 225 -9.68 -12.77 -23.52
CA SER A 225 -8.72 -13.01 -22.46
C SER A 225 -7.29 -13.03 -22.98
N ARG A 226 -6.40 -12.33 -22.29
CA ARG A 226 -4.97 -12.22 -22.60
C ARG A 226 -4.11 -12.58 -21.40
N ARG A 227 -2.88 -13.01 -21.66
CA ARG A 227 -1.84 -13.14 -20.63
C ARG A 227 -1.33 -11.76 -20.22
N THR A 228 -0.85 -11.68 -19.00
CA THR A 228 -0.31 -10.48 -18.34
C THR A 228 1.01 -10.84 -17.66
N ASP A 229 1.75 -9.84 -17.19
CA ASP A 229 2.96 -10.09 -16.41
C ASP A 229 2.58 -10.14 -14.92
N PRO A 230 2.66 -11.30 -14.24
CA PRO A 230 2.28 -11.40 -12.83
C PRO A 230 3.07 -10.47 -11.92
N GLN A 231 4.29 -10.06 -12.28
CA GLN A 231 5.09 -9.14 -11.45
C GLN A 231 4.61 -7.69 -11.54
N LEU A 232 4.02 -7.31 -12.67
CA LEU A 232 3.57 -5.94 -12.90
C LEU A 232 2.07 -5.79 -12.61
N ASP A 233 1.27 -6.73 -13.11
CA ASP A 233 -0.18 -6.69 -13.04
C ASP A 233 -0.71 -7.40 -11.77
N GLY A 234 0.12 -8.24 -11.14
CA GLY A 234 -0.28 -9.02 -9.97
C GLY A 234 -1.24 -10.18 -10.29
N PHE A 235 -1.39 -10.56 -11.57
CA PHE A 235 -2.14 -11.72 -12.06
C PHE A 235 -1.55 -12.20 -13.39
N SER A 236 -1.79 -13.47 -13.77
CA SER A 236 -1.22 -14.10 -14.98
C SER A 236 -2.12 -14.02 -16.21
N ARG A 237 -3.41 -13.74 -15.99
CA ARG A 237 -4.38 -13.63 -17.07
C ARG A 237 -5.51 -12.67 -16.72
N GLN A 238 -6.01 -11.95 -17.71
CA GLN A 238 -7.18 -11.08 -17.56
C GLN A 238 -8.13 -11.12 -18.75
N GLN A 239 -9.34 -10.61 -18.54
CA GLN A 239 -10.32 -10.17 -19.53
C GLN A 239 -10.96 -8.88 -18.97
N SER A 240 -11.01 -7.81 -19.75
CA SER A 240 -11.54 -6.51 -19.28
C SER A 240 -12.19 -5.71 -20.40
N PHE A 241 -12.91 -4.65 -20.06
CA PHE A 241 -13.35 -3.61 -20.99
C PHE A 241 -13.58 -2.30 -20.24
N ASP A 242 -13.39 -1.16 -20.92
CA ASP A 242 -13.64 0.15 -20.32
C ASP A 242 -15.15 0.35 -20.11
N THR A 243 -15.55 0.54 -18.86
CA THR A 243 -16.92 0.92 -18.50
C THR A 243 -17.12 2.42 -18.60
N GLU A 244 -16.07 3.18 -18.27
CA GLU A 244 -16.04 4.64 -18.24
C GLU A 244 -14.60 5.11 -18.52
N PRO A 245 -14.34 6.39 -18.82
CA PRO A 245 -12.98 6.87 -19.04
C PRO A 245 -12.05 6.57 -17.85
N LYS A 246 -11.03 5.72 -18.08
CA LYS A 246 -10.06 5.26 -17.05
C LYS A 246 -10.69 4.42 -15.92
N TRP A 247 -11.83 3.77 -16.18
CA TRP A 247 -12.47 2.84 -15.27
C TRP A 247 -12.93 1.61 -16.05
N GLU A 248 -12.55 0.42 -15.63
CA GLU A 248 -12.81 -0.82 -16.36
C GLU A 248 -13.53 -1.86 -15.49
N ALA A 249 -14.26 -2.76 -16.15
CA ALA A 249 -14.65 -4.03 -15.56
C ALA A 249 -13.56 -5.06 -15.81
N LEU A 250 -13.26 -5.90 -14.83
CA LEU A 250 -12.11 -6.81 -14.86
C LEU A 250 -12.46 -8.22 -14.38
N ILE A 251 -11.95 -9.22 -15.09
CA ILE A 251 -11.83 -10.60 -14.65
C ILE A 251 -10.36 -10.97 -14.73
N ALA A 252 -9.77 -11.41 -13.61
CA ALA A 252 -8.35 -11.76 -13.55
C ALA A 252 -8.12 -13.03 -12.73
N SER A 253 -7.11 -13.82 -13.10
CA SER A 253 -6.69 -15.00 -12.33
C SER A 253 -5.20 -15.01 -12.08
N GLY A 254 -4.81 -15.60 -10.95
CA GLY A 254 -3.42 -15.70 -10.56
C GLY A 254 -3.21 -16.62 -9.38
N VAL A 255 -2.01 -16.57 -8.82
CA VAL A 255 -1.61 -17.30 -7.62
C VAL A 255 -1.55 -16.32 -6.45
N VAL A 256 -2.03 -16.72 -5.28
CA VAL A 256 -1.95 -15.89 -4.07
C VAL A 256 -0.49 -15.50 -3.79
N ASP A 257 -0.27 -14.22 -3.50
CA ASP A 257 1.06 -13.70 -3.20
C ASP A 257 1.66 -14.40 -1.98
N GLY A 258 2.98 -14.62 -1.99
CA GLY A 258 3.69 -15.22 -0.86
C GLY A 258 3.50 -14.43 0.44
N ASP A 259 3.51 -13.10 0.38
CA ASP A 259 3.40 -12.25 1.56
C ASP A 259 2.02 -12.33 2.23
N LEU A 260 0.99 -12.71 1.47
CA LEU A 260 -0.36 -12.95 2.00
C LEU A 260 -0.48 -14.33 2.67
N MET A 261 0.41 -15.26 2.36
CA MET A 261 0.34 -16.63 2.89
C MET A 261 0.57 -16.69 4.39
N ASP A 262 1.42 -15.80 4.91
CA ASP A 262 1.75 -15.73 6.33
C ASP A 262 0.60 -15.22 7.20
N GLN A 263 -0.39 -14.54 6.58
CA GLN A 263 -1.55 -14.01 7.27
C GLN A 263 -2.60 -15.07 7.61
N ALA A 264 -2.51 -16.27 7.02
CA ALA A 264 -3.58 -17.24 7.06
C ALA A 264 -3.09 -18.65 7.45
N THR A 265 -3.42 -19.04 8.68
CA THR A 265 -3.15 -20.38 9.22
C THR A 265 -4.44 -21.02 9.75
N GLY A 266 -4.38 -22.33 10.00
CA GLY A 266 -5.48 -23.06 10.65
C GLY A 266 -6.68 -23.36 9.75
N ARG A 267 -7.82 -23.69 10.39
CA ARG A 267 -9.01 -24.24 9.72
C ARG A 267 -9.74 -23.24 8.81
N ASP A 268 -9.63 -21.95 9.13
CA ASP A 268 -10.25 -20.86 8.36
C ASP A 268 -9.32 -20.26 7.31
N ARG A 269 -8.16 -20.91 7.06
CA ARG A 269 -7.10 -20.39 6.19
C ARG A 269 -7.61 -19.86 4.85
N LEU A 270 -8.46 -20.61 4.13
CA LEU A 270 -8.95 -20.16 2.83
C LEU A 270 -9.83 -18.91 2.95
N ARG A 271 -10.66 -18.78 3.98
CA ARG A 271 -11.44 -17.57 4.23
C ARG A 271 -10.55 -16.36 4.49
N VAL A 272 -9.54 -16.53 5.35
CA VAL A 272 -8.59 -15.47 5.68
C VAL A 272 -7.78 -15.06 4.46
N LEU A 273 -7.29 -16.02 3.66
CA LEU A 273 -6.61 -15.73 2.40
C LEU A 273 -7.51 -15.01 1.40
N THR A 274 -8.77 -15.44 1.24
CA THR A 274 -9.71 -14.74 0.35
C THR A 274 -9.91 -13.29 0.80
N SER A 275 -10.04 -13.02 2.10
CA SER A 275 -10.12 -11.65 2.62
C SER A 275 -8.84 -10.88 2.35
N ALA A 276 -7.67 -11.47 2.60
CA ALA A 276 -6.38 -10.82 2.39
C ALA A 276 -6.14 -10.47 0.91
N VAL A 277 -6.52 -11.35 -0.02
CA VAL A 277 -6.50 -11.05 -1.46
C VAL A 277 -7.48 -9.93 -1.78
N GLN A 278 -8.70 -9.95 -1.24
CA GLN A 278 -9.68 -8.88 -1.43
C GLN A 278 -9.17 -7.52 -0.91
N ASP A 279 -8.55 -7.50 0.27
CA ASP A 279 -7.95 -6.31 0.88
C ASP A 279 -6.77 -5.79 0.03
N SER A 280 -5.91 -6.69 -0.46
CA SER A 280 -4.84 -6.34 -1.39
C SER A 280 -5.38 -5.71 -2.67
N ARG A 281 -6.44 -6.27 -3.27
CA ARG A 281 -7.08 -5.69 -4.47
C ARG A 281 -7.68 -4.32 -4.19
N GLN A 282 -8.31 -4.13 -3.03
CA GLN A 282 -8.79 -2.82 -2.63
C GLN A 282 -7.65 -1.80 -2.56
N ILE A 283 -6.54 -2.15 -1.90
CA ILE A 283 -5.40 -1.23 -1.69
C ILE A 283 -4.71 -0.85 -3.00
N TYR A 284 -4.54 -1.79 -3.93
CA TYR A 284 -3.77 -1.55 -5.16
C TYR A 284 -4.59 -0.96 -6.31
N ASN A 285 -5.91 -1.20 -6.35
CA ASN A 285 -6.75 -0.76 -7.48
C ASN A 285 -7.60 0.47 -7.15
N PHE A 286 -7.72 0.81 -5.87
CA PHE A 286 -8.52 1.93 -5.41
C PHE A 286 -7.67 2.85 -4.52
N ASP A 287 -8.09 4.10 -4.36
CA ASP A 287 -7.47 5.00 -3.40
C ASP A 287 -7.84 4.63 -1.95
N GLU A 288 -7.10 5.15 -0.96
CA GLU A 288 -7.37 4.82 0.44
C GLU A 288 -8.69 5.40 0.99
N SER A 289 -9.44 6.21 0.23
CA SER A 289 -10.78 6.67 0.64
C SER A 289 -11.86 5.62 0.46
N VAL A 290 -11.59 4.58 -0.34
CA VAL A 290 -12.54 3.51 -0.60
C VAL A 290 -12.84 2.71 0.66
N ARG A 291 -14.12 2.39 0.85
CA ARG A 291 -14.60 1.59 1.98
C ARG A 291 -15.24 0.31 1.49
N GLY A 292 -14.63 -0.81 1.90
CA GLY A 292 -15.07 -2.13 1.55
C GLY A 292 -16.10 -2.68 2.54
N ARG A 293 -17.25 -3.14 2.04
CA ARG A 293 -18.27 -3.86 2.82
C ARG A 293 -18.49 -5.25 2.23
N ASP A 294 -18.07 -6.28 2.95
CA ASP A 294 -18.38 -7.67 2.57
C ASP A 294 -19.89 -7.91 2.60
N VAL A 295 -20.44 -8.42 1.49
CA VAL A 295 -21.86 -8.76 1.33
C VAL A 295 -22.10 -10.27 1.17
N ALA A 296 -21.06 -11.02 0.82
CA ALA A 296 -21.08 -12.48 0.85
C ALA A 296 -19.72 -13.04 1.29
N SER A 297 -19.75 -14.19 1.96
CA SER A 297 -18.55 -14.93 2.37
C SER A 297 -18.96 -16.37 2.59
N GLN A 298 -18.53 -17.30 1.73
CA GLN A 298 -18.92 -18.70 1.89
C GLN A 298 -17.86 -19.68 1.38
N PRO A 299 -17.82 -20.91 1.93
CA PRO A 299 -17.05 -21.98 1.35
C PRO A 299 -17.66 -22.41 0.02
N ILE A 300 -16.81 -22.86 -0.89
CA ILE A 300 -17.21 -23.46 -2.17
C ILE A 300 -16.39 -24.72 -2.46
N LYS A 301 -16.84 -25.50 -3.43
CA LYS A 301 -16.09 -26.64 -3.98
C LYS A 301 -15.83 -26.42 -5.47
N VAL A 302 -14.57 -26.53 -5.87
CA VAL A 302 -14.11 -26.35 -7.25
C VAL A 302 -13.38 -27.61 -7.67
N SER A 303 -13.94 -28.39 -8.59
CA SER A 303 -13.37 -29.70 -8.98
C SER A 303 -13.05 -30.61 -7.78
N GLY A 304 -13.93 -30.64 -6.77
CA GLY A 304 -13.74 -31.40 -5.51
C GLY A 304 -12.76 -30.77 -4.50
N ARG A 305 -12.00 -29.75 -4.90
CA ARG A 305 -11.11 -29.00 -4.02
C ARG A 305 -11.85 -27.95 -3.21
N SER A 306 -11.32 -27.64 -2.03
CA SER A 306 -11.85 -26.58 -1.18
C SER A 306 -11.51 -25.21 -1.76
N GLY A 307 -12.48 -24.30 -1.72
CA GLY A 307 -12.28 -22.89 -2.01
C GLY A 307 -13.13 -22.03 -1.10
N TRP A 308 -12.94 -20.72 -1.19
CA TRP A 308 -13.73 -19.73 -0.49
C TRP A 308 -13.94 -18.51 -1.37
N VAL A 309 -15.17 -18.00 -1.39
CA VAL A 309 -15.54 -16.78 -2.11
C VAL A 309 -15.93 -15.68 -1.12
N ILE A 310 -15.46 -14.47 -1.38
CA ILE A 310 -15.93 -13.23 -0.75
C ILE A 310 -16.41 -12.32 -1.86
N VAL A 311 -17.56 -11.67 -1.62
CA VAL A 311 -18.05 -10.58 -2.46
C VAL A 311 -18.14 -9.33 -1.59
N ARG A 312 -17.64 -8.22 -2.10
CA ARG A 312 -17.51 -6.95 -1.40
C ARG A 312 -17.98 -5.82 -2.29
N GLU A 313 -18.77 -4.93 -1.70
CA GLU A 313 -19.03 -3.62 -2.28
C GLU A 313 -17.87 -2.69 -1.94
N MET A 314 -17.24 -2.11 -2.96
CA MET A 314 -16.20 -1.10 -2.82
C MET A 314 -16.82 0.27 -3.06
N HIS A 315 -17.15 1.01 -2.00
CA HIS A 315 -17.78 2.33 -2.12
C HIS A 315 -16.73 3.43 -2.23
N PHE A 316 -16.88 4.30 -3.23
CA PHE A 316 -15.91 5.36 -3.53
C PHE A 316 -16.56 6.60 -4.15
N ASP A 317 -15.84 7.72 -4.11
CA ASP A 317 -16.19 8.93 -4.85
C ASP A 317 -14.97 9.46 -5.60
N LYS A 318 -14.92 9.17 -6.90
CA LYS A 318 -13.79 9.52 -7.76
C LYS A 318 -14.19 10.57 -8.79
N PRO A 319 -13.48 11.73 -8.86
CA PRO A 319 -13.75 12.73 -9.87
C PRO A 319 -13.66 12.17 -11.29
N GLY A 320 -14.71 12.38 -12.08
CA GLY A 320 -14.79 11.92 -13.47
C GLY A 320 -15.26 10.48 -13.66
N VAL A 321 -15.55 9.74 -12.58
CA VAL A 321 -16.17 8.41 -12.62
C VAL A 321 -17.59 8.51 -12.04
N GLN A 322 -18.57 8.02 -12.80
CA GLN A 322 -19.99 8.02 -12.46
C GLN A 322 -20.32 6.93 -11.45
N ALA A 323 -19.76 5.73 -11.62
CA ALA A 323 -19.87 4.66 -10.63
C ALA A 323 -19.45 5.16 -9.24
N LYS A 324 -20.25 4.86 -8.22
CA LYS A 324 -19.94 5.12 -6.80
C LYS A 324 -19.64 3.85 -6.03
N MET A 325 -19.77 2.71 -6.69
CA MET A 325 -19.49 1.41 -6.11
C MET A 325 -19.06 0.41 -7.18
N ASP A 326 -18.07 -0.41 -6.86
CA ASP A 326 -17.72 -1.60 -7.61
C ASP A 326 -18.06 -2.85 -6.80
N LEU A 327 -18.72 -3.82 -7.44
CA LEU A 327 -19.00 -5.12 -6.86
C LEU A 327 -17.85 -6.05 -7.19
N SER A 328 -17.08 -6.38 -6.16
CA SER A 328 -15.81 -7.07 -6.27
C SER A 328 -15.91 -8.46 -5.65
N ALA A 329 -15.62 -9.51 -6.41
CA ALA A 329 -15.64 -10.90 -5.97
C ALA A 329 -14.27 -11.55 -6.11
N VAL A 330 -13.73 -12.08 -5.02
CA VAL A 330 -12.52 -12.92 -5.04
C VAL A 330 -12.89 -14.33 -4.63
N ILE A 331 -12.42 -15.29 -5.43
CA ILE A 331 -12.52 -16.72 -5.18
C ILE A 331 -11.12 -17.27 -5.01
N VAL A 332 -10.77 -17.79 -3.85
CA VAL A 332 -9.51 -18.53 -3.63
C VAL A 332 -9.79 -20.02 -3.64
N VAL A 333 -8.96 -20.79 -4.34
CA VAL A 333 -9.08 -22.25 -4.51
C VAL A 333 -7.77 -22.92 -4.12
N ASP A 334 -7.86 -23.93 -3.25
CA ASP A 334 -6.76 -24.84 -3.00
C ASP A 334 -6.59 -25.78 -4.20
N THR A 335 -5.70 -25.43 -5.11
CA THR A 335 -5.38 -26.22 -6.31
C THR A 335 -4.50 -27.44 -6.01
N GLY A 336 -4.12 -27.66 -4.74
CA GLY A 336 -3.12 -28.67 -4.34
C GLY A 336 -1.68 -28.21 -4.55
N ARG A 337 -1.46 -26.93 -4.83
CA ARG A 337 -0.14 -26.29 -4.97
C ARG A 337 0.25 -25.62 -3.65
N VAL A 338 1.52 -25.24 -3.53
CA VAL A 338 2.06 -24.58 -2.33
C VAL A 338 1.29 -23.30 -2.01
N ARG A 339 1.00 -22.50 -3.04
CA ARG A 339 0.17 -21.30 -2.95
C ARG A 339 -1.17 -21.57 -3.64
N PRO A 340 -2.32 -21.31 -2.98
CA PRO A 340 -3.62 -21.33 -3.61
C PRO A 340 -3.70 -20.39 -4.80
N SER A 341 -4.66 -20.64 -5.67
CA SER A 341 -4.94 -19.79 -6.81
C SER A 341 -6.18 -18.95 -6.55
N TYR A 342 -6.32 -17.83 -7.24
CA TYR A 342 -7.54 -17.02 -7.14
C TYR A 342 -8.08 -16.62 -8.51
N LEU A 343 -9.38 -16.34 -8.52
CA LEU A 343 -10.10 -15.63 -9.56
C LEU A 343 -10.70 -14.37 -8.93
N TRP A 344 -10.48 -13.22 -9.56
CA TRP A 344 -11.00 -11.92 -9.18
C TRP A 344 -11.93 -11.42 -10.27
N VAL A 345 -13.09 -10.89 -9.88
CA VAL A 345 -14.07 -10.26 -10.76
C VAL A 345 -14.44 -8.92 -10.14
N ASP A 346 -14.38 -7.85 -10.92
CA ASP A 346 -14.66 -6.49 -10.47
C ASP A 346 -15.61 -5.80 -11.46
N LEU A 347 -16.77 -5.35 -10.96
CA LEU A 347 -17.87 -4.86 -11.79
C LEU A 347 -18.46 -3.56 -11.24
N PRO A 348 -18.30 -2.44 -11.94
CA PRO A 348 -18.90 -1.17 -11.54
C PRO A 348 -20.43 -1.22 -11.51
N GLU A 349 -21.04 -0.53 -10.55
CA GLU A 349 -22.50 -0.46 -10.41
C GLU A 349 -23.19 0.21 -11.62
N SER A 350 -22.45 1.08 -12.35
CA SER A 350 -22.90 1.66 -13.62
C SER A 350 -23.19 0.58 -14.67
N HIS A 351 -22.65 -0.62 -14.47
CA HIS A 351 -22.82 -1.82 -15.29
C HIS A 351 -23.48 -2.98 -14.55
N LYS A 352 -24.33 -2.72 -13.53
CA LYS A 352 -25.00 -3.74 -12.70
C LYS A 352 -25.72 -4.87 -13.45
N LYS A 353 -26.12 -4.64 -14.72
CA LYS A 353 -26.69 -5.68 -15.60
C LYS A 353 -25.74 -6.87 -15.83
N LEU A 354 -24.43 -6.68 -15.57
CA LEU A 354 -23.39 -7.69 -15.68
C LEU A 354 -23.10 -8.42 -14.37
N TRP A 355 -23.70 -8.04 -13.23
CA TRP A 355 -23.48 -8.77 -11.97
C TRP A 355 -23.78 -10.28 -12.02
N PRO A 356 -24.72 -10.80 -12.85
CA PRO A 356 -24.84 -12.24 -13.06
C PRO A 356 -23.56 -12.93 -13.59
N ASP A 357 -22.63 -12.17 -14.18
CA ASP A 357 -21.32 -12.68 -14.62
C ASP A 357 -20.54 -13.26 -13.43
N ILE A 358 -20.66 -12.69 -12.23
CA ILE A 358 -20.05 -13.26 -11.01
C ILE A 358 -20.54 -14.69 -10.78
N ASN A 359 -21.85 -14.95 -10.93
CA ASN A 359 -22.40 -16.30 -10.78
C ASN A 359 -21.91 -17.24 -11.91
N THR A 360 -21.81 -16.75 -13.14
CA THR A 360 -21.24 -17.50 -14.29
C THR A 360 -19.77 -17.85 -14.05
N MET A 361 -18.98 -16.92 -13.53
CA MET A 361 -17.57 -17.14 -13.22
C MET A 361 -17.39 -18.17 -12.10
N ILE A 362 -18.12 -18.04 -10.99
CA ILE A 362 -18.09 -19.01 -9.88
C ILE A 362 -18.50 -20.41 -10.37
N SER A 363 -19.59 -20.52 -11.13
CA SER A 363 -20.13 -21.83 -11.56
C SER A 363 -19.28 -22.51 -12.65
N SER A 364 -18.57 -21.74 -13.48
CA SER A 364 -17.72 -22.26 -14.55
C SER A 364 -16.30 -22.60 -14.12
N LEU A 365 -15.87 -22.14 -12.93
CA LEU A 365 -14.53 -22.30 -12.40
C LEU A 365 -14.18 -23.78 -12.14
N ARG A 366 -12.99 -24.19 -12.57
CA ARG A 366 -12.42 -25.53 -12.42
C ARG A 366 -10.93 -25.41 -12.09
N VAL A 367 -10.40 -26.41 -11.38
CA VAL A 367 -8.95 -26.66 -11.34
C VAL A 367 -8.55 -27.33 -12.65
N ALA A 368 -7.50 -26.81 -13.29
CA ALA A 368 -7.04 -27.22 -14.62
C ALA A 368 -5.88 -28.23 -14.59
#